data_AF-A0A1V6RM96-F1
#
_entry.id   AF-A0A1V6RM96-F1
#
_cell.length_a   1.000
_cell.length_b   1.000
_cell.length_c   1.000
_cell.angle_alpha   90.00
_cell.angle_beta   90.00
_cell.angle_gamma   90.00
#
_symmetry.space_group_name_H-M   'P 1'
#
loop_
_entity.id
_entity.type
_entity.pdbx_description
1 polymer ?
#
loop_
_entity_poly.entity_id
_entity_poly.type
_entity_poly.pdbx_seq_one_letter_code
_entity_poly.pdbx_strand_id
1 'polypeptide(L)'
;MPPIRSRSSKNSTEQEGRILLAIQAFKNQEISSIREVARRFDLPESTFRRRLRGIPNLAISRVNLRKLTQTEEESLEKWILSMDLRGAAPRPSMVREMADLLLQKRGTTPVLSVGENWVTKFVKRHPLLSYRFSKRYNYERAKCEDPKIIREWFDLVQKTILQFGIDPDDIYNFDETGFAMGLTATAKVIARSEYYGRRPVLQPGNREWVTVIECTNASGWALPPCMIFKGKDFIESWFDGLPEDWRFEVSPNGWTSDEIGL
;
A
#
# COMPACT_ATOMS: atom_id res chain seq x y z
N MET A 1 -7.99 -16.38 32.00
CA MET A 1 -7.54 -17.59 31.28
C MET A 1 -6.57 -17.18 30.20
N PRO A 2 -5.33 -17.71 30.15
CA PRO A 2 -4.46 -17.48 29.02
C PRO A 2 -5.02 -18.21 27.78
N PRO A 3 -4.82 -17.67 26.56
CA PRO A 3 -5.29 -18.32 25.35
C PRO A 3 -4.54 -19.64 25.15
N ILE A 4 -5.29 -20.71 24.88
CA ILE A 4 -4.75 -22.02 24.51
C ILE A 4 -3.90 -21.81 23.25
N ARG A 5 -2.57 -21.96 23.36
CA ARG A 5 -1.65 -21.89 22.22
C ARG A 5 -2.14 -22.85 21.14
N SER A 6 -2.41 -22.33 19.94
CA SER A 6 -2.70 -23.15 18.78
C SER A 6 -1.52 -24.10 18.53
N ARG A 7 -1.79 -25.40 18.35
CA ARG A 7 -0.77 -26.37 17.97
C ARG A 7 -0.05 -25.88 16.71
N SER A 8 1.28 -25.87 16.76
CA SER A 8 2.19 -25.53 15.66
C SER A 8 1.77 -26.21 14.34
N SER A 9 1.83 -25.49 13.22
CA SER A 9 1.50 -26.02 11.89
C SER A 9 2.40 -27.20 11.49
N LYS A 10 3.67 -27.21 11.93
CA LYS A 10 4.61 -28.33 11.71
C LYS A 10 4.09 -29.64 12.31
N ASN A 11 3.51 -29.59 13.51
CA ASN A 11 2.93 -30.77 14.16
C ASN A 11 1.70 -31.30 13.39
N SER A 12 0.97 -30.45 12.67
CA SER A 12 -0.21 -30.88 11.89
C SER A 12 0.17 -31.59 10.60
N THR A 13 1.25 -31.21 9.93
CA THR A 13 1.71 -31.86 8.69
C THR A 13 2.34 -33.21 8.99
N GLU A 14 3.17 -33.28 10.03
CA GLU A 14 3.81 -34.53 10.47
C GLU A 14 2.75 -35.55 10.94
N GLN A 15 1.75 -35.10 11.70
CA GLN A 15 0.63 -35.94 12.11
C GLN A 15 -0.16 -36.48 10.91
N GLU A 16 -0.36 -35.68 9.85
CA GLU A 16 -1.04 -36.15 8.64
C GLU A 16 -0.21 -37.18 7.86
N GLY A 17 1.12 -37.01 7.79
CA GLY A 17 2.02 -38.00 7.19
C GLY A 17 1.95 -39.36 7.90
N ARG A 18 1.97 -39.37 9.24
CA ARG A 18 1.81 -40.59 10.04
C ARG A 18 0.46 -41.28 9.82
N ILE A 19 -0.62 -40.50 9.67
CA ILE A 19 -1.95 -41.03 9.35
C ILE A 19 -1.97 -41.74 7.99
N LEU A 20 -1.35 -41.16 6.96
CA LEU A 20 -1.31 -41.78 5.63
C LEU A 20 -0.54 -43.10 5.64
N LEU A 21 0.61 -43.15 6.33
CA LEU A 21 1.38 -44.39 6.53
C LEU A 21 0.56 -45.45 7.29
N ALA A 22 -0.14 -45.05 8.34
CA ALA A 22 -1.01 -45.94 9.12
C ALA A 22 -2.17 -46.51 8.28
N ILE A 23 -2.76 -45.72 7.38
CA ILE A 23 -3.79 -46.20 6.45
C ILE A 23 -3.21 -47.22 5.47
N GLN A 24 -1.99 -47.01 4.98
CA GLN A 24 -1.33 -47.91 4.06
C GLN A 24 -0.97 -49.25 4.73
N ALA A 25 -0.38 -49.22 5.93
CA ALA A 25 -0.12 -50.42 6.73
C ALA A 25 -1.39 -51.22 7.08
N PHE A 26 -2.50 -50.52 7.38
CA PHE A 26 -3.80 -51.17 7.63
C PHE A 26 -4.39 -51.81 6.36
N LYS A 27 -4.23 -51.16 5.19
CA LYS A 27 -4.67 -51.70 3.89
C LYS A 27 -3.82 -52.90 3.45
N ASN A 28 -2.52 -52.87 3.75
CA ASN A 28 -1.59 -53.98 3.48
C ASN A 28 -1.81 -55.19 4.40
N GLN A 29 -2.76 -55.13 5.34
CA GLN A 29 -3.05 -56.15 6.36
C GLN A 29 -1.86 -56.50 7.27
N GLU A 30 -0.86 -55.61 7.37
CA GLU A 30 0.28 -55.80 8.28
C GLU A 30 -0.16 -55.78 9.74
N ILE A 31 -1.23 -55.03 10.05
CA ILE A 31 -1.85 -54.93 11.37
C ILE A 31 -3.37 -54.81 11.18
N SER A 32 -4.12 -55.73 11.77
CA SER A 32 -5.58 -55.84 11.60
C SER A 32 -6.38 -55.04 12.63
N SER A 33 -5.77 -54.65 13.76
CA SER A 33 -6.45 -53.91 14.84
C SER A 33 -6.26 -52.39 14.73
N ILE A 34 -7.37 -51.65 14.65
CA ILE A 34 -7.39 -50.18 14.61
C ILE A 34 -6.68 -49.57 15.83
N ARG A 35 -6.85 -50.17 17.01
CA ARG A 35 -6.22 -49.70 18.26
C ARG A 35 -4.71 -49.91 18.24
N GLU A 36 -4.26 -51.01 17.67
CA GLU A 36 -2.85 -51.37 17.60
C GLU A 36 -2.11 -50.49 16.58
N VAL A 37 -2.71 -50.24 15.43
CA VAL A 37 -2.20 -49.27 14.44
C VAL A 37 -2.10 -47.88 15.08
N ALA A 38 -3.17 -47.42 15.75
CA ALA A 38 -3.15 -46.11 16.41
C ALA A 38 -2.02 -46.00 17.46
N ARG A 39 -1.74 -47.08 18.22
CA ARG A 39 -0.66 -47.11 19.19
C ARG A 39 0.73 -47.13 18.53
N ARG A 40 0.92 -47.95 17.49
CA ARG A 40 2.22 -48.12 16.82
C ARG A 40 2.67 -46.86 16.08
N PHE A 41 1.72 -46.12 15.51
CA PHE A 41 1.98 -44.88 14.78
C PHE A 41 1.83 -43.62 15.64
N ASP A 42 1.59 -43.76 16.95
CA ASP A 42 1.39 -42.66 17.90
C ASP A 42 0.30 -41.67 17.44
N LEU A 43 -0.88 -42.22 17.13
CA LEU A 43 -2.03 -41.49 16.61
C LEU A 43 -3.22 -41.57 17.58
N PRO A 44 -3.99 -40.49 17.74
CA PRO A 44 -5.30 -40.59 18.39
C PRO A 44 -6.22 -41.52 17.60
N GLU A 45 -6.67 -42.61 18.22
CA GLU A 45 -7.53 -43.63 17.60
C GLU A 45 -8.77 -43.03 16.92
N SER A 46 -9.37 -42.01 17.53
CA SER A 46 -10.53 -41.28 16.99
C SER A 46 -10.22 -40.59 15.66
N THR A 47 -9.03 -40.01 15.52
CA THR A 47 -8.60 -39.31 14.30
C THR A 47 -8.30 -40.30 13.18
N PHE A 48 -7.63 -41.41 13.50
CA PHE A 48 -7.35 -42.49 12.54
C PHE A 48 -8.63 -43.16 12.05
N ARG A 49 -9.56 -43.52 12.95
CA ARG A 49 -10.88 -44.08 12.59
C ARG A 49 -11.68 -43.13 11.71
N ARG A 50 -11.64 -41.83 11.98
CA ARG A 50 -12.31 -40.79 11.16
C ARG A 50 -11.76 -40.77 9.73
N ARG A 51 -10.43 -40.89 9.59
CA ARG A 51 -9.73 -40.94 8.30
C ARG A 51 -10.00 -42.21 7.51
N LEU A 52 -10.05 -43.36 8.16
CA LEU A 52 -10.45 -44.64 7.56
C LEU A 52 -11.88 -44.59 6.98
N ARG A 53 -12.79 -43.83 7.62
CA ARG A 53 -14.14 -43.57 7.10
C ARG A 53 -14.18 -42.57 5.94
N GLY A 54 -13.03 -42.18 5.38
CA GLY A 54 -12.92 -41.31 4.21
C GLY A 54 -13.03 -39.81 4.51
N ILE A 55 -13.02 -39.38 5.77
CA ILE A 55 -13.10 -37.94 6.10
C ILE A 55 -11.72 -37.30 5.88
N PRO A 56 -11.59 -36.36 4.92
CA PRO A 56 -10.31 -35.77 4.54
C PRO A 56 -9.77 -34.78 5.58
N ASN A 57 -8.49 -34.40 5.43
CA ASN A 57 -7.87 -33.44 6.35
C ASN A 57 -8.55 -32.10 6.33
N LEU A 58 -8.68 -31.45 7.48
CA LEU A 58 -9.21 -30.09 7.60
C LEU A 58 -8.45 -29.12 6.69
N ALA A 59 -7.14 -29.30 6.49
CA ALA A 59 -6.37 -28.52 5.54
C ALA A 59 -6.86 -28.70 4.08
N ILE A 60 -7.18 -29.94 3.69
CA ILE A 60 -7.71 -30.29 2.36
C ILE A 60 -9.19 -29.87 2.24
N SER A 61 -10.00 -30.10 3.27
CA SER A 61 -11.40 -29.66 3.34
C SER A 61 -11.55 -28.14 3.30
N ARG A 62 -10.59 -27.38 3.84
CA ARG A 62 -10.57 -25.90 3.74
C ARG A 62 -10.34 -25.41 2.30
N VAL A 63 -9.68 -26.19 1.45
CA VAL A 63 -9.61 -25.90 0.00
C VAL A 63 -10.99 -26.09 -0.62
N ASN A 64 -11.73 -27.12 -0.21
CA ASN A 64 -13.09 -27.40 -0.70
C ASN A 64 -14.18 -26.43 -0.19
N LEU A 65 -13.88 -25.58 0.80
CA LEU A 65 -14.80 -24.56 1.32
C LEU A 65 -14.63 -23.19 0.63
N ARG A 66 -13.79 -23.10 -0.40
CA ARG A 66 -13.62 -21.88 -1.19
C ARG A 66 -14.72 -21.77 -2.26
N LYS A 67 -15.20 -20.56 -2.49
CA LYS A 67 -16.20 -20.28 -3.54
C LYS A 67 -15.59 -20.39 -4.94
N LEU A 68 -14.37 -19.90 -5.11
CA LEU A 68 -13.58 -20.05 -6.32
C LEU A 68 -12.62 -21.25 -6.20
N THR A 69 -12.39 -21.91 -7.32
CA THR A 69 -11.33 -22.89 -7.51
C THR A 69 -9.96 -22.23 -7.50
N GLN A 70 -8.91 -23.01 -7.29
CA GLN A 70 -7.54 -22.51 -7.24
C GLN A 70 -7.13 -21.83 -8.56
N THR A 71 -7.53 -22.38 -9.70
CA THR A 71 -7.26 -21.82 -11.04
C THR A 71 -8.00 -20.51 -11.30
N GLU A 72 -9.23 -20.38 -10.80
CA GLU A 72 -9.99 -19.12 -10.87
C GLU A 72 -9.35 -18.04 -9.98
N GLU A 73 -8.91 -18.39 -8.77
CA GLU A 73 -8.18 -17.44 -7.89
C GLU A 73 -6.87 -16.98 -8.54
N GLU A 74 -6.09 -17.88 -9.13
CA GLU A 74 -4.84 -17.55 -9.85
C GLU A 74 -5.09 -16.69 -11.09
N SER A 75 -6.17 -16.96 -11.82
CA SER A 75 -6.54 -16.15 -12.99
C SER A 75 -6.95 -14.74 -12.58
N LEU A 76 -7.68 -14.61 -11.47
CA LEU A 76 -8.07 -13.31 -10.92
C LEU A 76 -6.84 -12.53 -10.41
N GLU A 77 -5.88 -13.20 -9.77
CA GLU A 77 -4.60 -12.59 -9.37
C GLU A 77 -3.84 -12.06 -10.60
N LYS A 78 -3.68 -12.87 -11.65
CA LYS A 78 -3.03 -12.44 -12.90
C LYS A 78 -3.74 -11.26 -13.55
N TRP A 79 -5.06 -11.24 -13.53
CA TRP A 79 -5.85 -10.13 -14.04
C TRP A 79 -5.62 -8.83 -13.24
N ILE A 80 -5.56 -8.91 -11.90
CA ILE A 80 -5.22 -7.75 -11.05
C ILE A 80 -3.83 -7.22 -11.39
N LEU A 81 -2.82 -8.09 -11.47
CA LEU A 81 -1.45 -7.71 -11.82
C LEU A 81 -1.36 -7.07 -13.22
N SER A 82 -2.08 -7.61 -14.19
CA SER A 82 -2.14 -7.04 -15.55
C SER A 82 -2.77 -5.64 -15.58
N MET A 83 -3.76 -5.36 -14.73
CA MET A 83 -4.34 -4.02 -14.63
C MET A 83 -3.38 -3.04 -13.97
N ASP A 84 -2.71 -3.46 -12.90
CA ASP A 84 -1.70 -2.65 -12.20
C ASP A 84 -0.55 -2.25 -13.15
N LEU A 85 -0.04 -3.19 -13.94
CA LEU A 85 0.98 -2.92 -14.98
C LEU A 85 0.55 -1.90 -16.04
N ARG A 86 -0.76 -1.74 -16.27
CA ARG A 86 -1.32 -0.77 -17.22
C ARG A 86 -1.68 0.57 -16.57
N GLY A 87 -1.33 0.75 -15.29
CA GLY A 87 -1.66 1.95 -14.52
C GLY A 87 -3.11 2.01 -14.05
N ALA A 88 -3.88 0.92 -14.15
CA ALA A 88 -5.24 0.85 -13.63
C ALA A 88 -5.23 0.35 -12.18
N ALA A 89 -6.00 1.02 -11.32
CA ALA A 89 -6.10 0.68 -9.90
C ALA A 89 -7.44 -0.04 -9.59
N PRO A 90 -7.49 -1.40 -9.63
CA PRO A 90 -8.70 -2.13 -9.26
C PRO A 90 -9.16 -1.82 -7.85
N ARG A 91 -10.41 -1.38 -7.73
CA ARG A 91 -11.05 -1.24 -6.43
C ARG A 91 -11.47 -2.60 -5.88
N PRO A 92 -11.55 -2.78 -4.55
CA PRO A 92 -12.05 -4.01 -3.95
C PRO A 92 -13.45 -4.41 -4.45
N SER A 93 -14.31 -3.44 -4.76
CA SER A 93 -15.63 -3.69 -5.38
C SER A 93 -15.50 -4.34 -6.76
N MET A 94 -14.61 -3.84 -7.60
CA MET A 94 -14.38 -4.37 -8.94
C MET A 94 -13.81 -5.80 -8.90
N VAL A 95 -12.92 -6.09 -7.94
CA VAL A 95 -12.41 -7.46 -7.72
C VAL A 95 -13.53 -8.39 -7.27
N ARG A 96 -14.47 -7.89 -6.44
CA ARG A 96 -15.66 -8.63 -6.02
C ARG A 96 -16.57 -8.94 -7.21
N GLU A 97 -16.89 -7.92 -8.01
CA GLU A 97 -17.72 -8.05 -9.22
C GLU A 97 -17.11 -9.04 -10.22
N MET A 98 -15.80 -9.01 -10.41
CA MET A 98 -15.11 -9.97 -11.28
C MET A 98 -15.21 -11.40 -10.73
N ALA A 99 -15.06 -11.59 -9.41
CA ALA A 99 -15.26 -12.89 -8.78
C ALA A 99 -16.72 -13.40 -8.92
N ASP A 100 -17.70 -12.50 -8.75
CA ASP A 100 -19.12 -12.82 -8.95
C ASP A 100 -19.41 -13.17 -10.42
N LEU A 101 -18.79 -12.48 -11.38
CA LEU A 101 -18.90 -12.78 -12.80
C LEU A 101 -18.37 -14.18 -13.12
N LEU A 102 -17.22 -14.57 -12.56
CA LEU A 102 -16.68 -15.93 -12.70
C LEU A 102 -17.66 -16.98 -12.16
N LEU A 103 -18.26 -16.73 -10.98
CA LEU A 103 -19.24 -17.63 -10.38
C LEU A 103 -20.54 -17.73 -11.20
N GLN A 104 -21.01 -16.63 -11.78
CA GLN A 104 -22.16 -16.62 -12.67
C GLN A 104 -21.91 -17.43 -13.94
N LYS A 105 -20.72 -17.30 -14.55
CA LYS A 105 -20.35 -18.06 -15.75
C LYS A 105 -20.24 -19.56 -15.51
N ARG A 106 -20.06 -19.99 -14.25
CA ARG A 106 -20.09 -21.41 -13.87
C ARG A 106 -21.50 -22.04 -13.97
N GLY A 107 -22.55 -21.22 -14.05
CA GLY A 107 -23.93 -21.70 -14.26
C GLY A 107 -24.55 -22.42 -13.05
N THR A 108 -24.05 -22.17 -11.84
CA THR A 108 -24.55 -22.82 -10.61
C THR A 108 -25.88 -22.18 -10.17
N THR A 109 -26.89 -23.00 -9.89
CA THR A 109 -28.17 -22.56 -9.30
C THR A 109 -28.22 -22.97 -7.83
N PRO A 110 -28.46 -22.07 -6.87
CA PRO A 110 -28.64 -20.62 -7.01
C PRO A 110 -27.33 -19.88 -7.34
N VAL A 111 -27.45 -18.67 -7.89
CA VAL A 111 -26.30 -17.81 -8.21
C VAL A 111 -25.50 -17.54 -6.93
N LEU A 112 -24.28 -18.05 -6.88
CA LEU A 112 -23.38 -17.83 -5.77
C LEU A 112 -22.73 -16.46 -5.92
N SER A 113 -22.87 -15.60 -4.91
CA SER A 113 -22.08 -14.37 -4.79
C SER A 113 -20.99 -14.54 -3.74
N VAL A 114 -19.89 -13.81 -3.83
CA VAL A 114 -18.86 -13.79 -2.79
C VAL A 114 -19.29 -12.93 -1.60
N GLY A 115 -18.83 -13.28 -0.40
CA GLY A 115 -19.17 -12.51 0.81
C GLY A 115 -18.46 -11.15 0.87
N GLU A 116 -18.96 -10.23 1.69
CA GLU A 116 -18.40 -8.87 1.84
C GLU A 116 -16.90 -8.87 2.15
N ASN A 117 -16.49 -9.71 3.11
CA ASN A 117 -15.11 -9.89 3.57
C ASN A 117 -14.25 -10.80 2.68
N TRP A 118 -14.79 -11.28 1.54
CA TRP A 118 -14.09 -12.24 0.69
C TRP A 118 -12.82 -11.63 0.08
N VAL A 119 -12.88 -10.39 -0.43
CA VAL A 119 -11.74 -9.70 -1.05
C VAL A 119 -10.60 -9.50 -0.05
N THR A 120 -10.91 -9.08 1.18
CA THR A 120 -9.92 -8.95 2.26
C THR A 120 -9.20 -10.26 2.54
N LYS A 121 -9.96 -11.37 2.59
CA LYS A 121 -9.37 -12.69 2.77
C LYS A 121 -8.59 -13.13 1.53
N PHE A 122 -9.05 -12.79 0.31
CA PHE A 122 -8.40 -13.12 -0.95
C PHE A 122 -7.03 -12.45 -1.05
N VAL A 123 -6.95 -11.14 -0.80
CA VAL A 123 -5.68 -10.40 -0.78
C VAL A 123 -4.75 -10.97 0.30
N LYS A 124 -5.25 -11.29 1.49
CA LYS A 124 -4.44 -11.91 2.55
C LYS A 124 -3.85 -13.28 2.17
N ARG A 125 -4.48 -14.01 1.23
CA ARG A 125 -3.99 -15.31 0.75
C ARG A 125 -2.94 -15.19 -0.35
N HIS A 126 -2.94 -14.09 -1.10
CA HIS A 126 -2.07 -13.88 -2.26
C HIS A 126 -0.97 -12.88 -1.91
N PRO A 127 0.26 -13.33 -1.61
CA PRO A 127 1.33 -12.45 -1.10
C PRO A 127 1.78 -11.39 -2.11
N LEU A 128 1.48 -11.57 -3.40
CA LEU A 128 1.76 -10.59 -4.45
C LEU A 128 0.79 -9.39 -4.42
N LEU A 129 -0.34 -9.51 -3.72
CA LEU A 129 -1.37 -8.49 -3.65
C LEU A 129 -1.33 -7.76 -2.31
N SER A 130 -1.44 -6.43 -2.35
CA SER A 130 -1.51 -5.62 -1.13
C SER A 130 -2.46 -4.45 -1.31
N TYR A 131 -3.02 -3.98 -0.20
CA TYR A 131 -3.80 -2.74 -0.20
C TYR A 131 -2.85 -1.53 -0.22
N ARG A 132 -3.06 -0.64 -1.19
CA ARG A 132 -2.36 0.64 -1.30
C ARG A 132 -3.38 1.77 -1.41
N PHE A 133 -3.08 2.89 -0.78
CA PHE A 133 -3.84 4.12 -0.97
C PHE A 133 -3.36 4.78 -2.26
N SER A 134 -4.28 4.98 -3.21
CA SER A 134 -4.00 5.77 -4.40
C SER A 134 -4.03 7.26 -4.04
N LYS A 135 -3.05 8.02 -4.53
CA LYS A 135 -3.11 9.48 -4.51
C LYS A 135 -3.94 9.97 -5.68
N ARG A 136 -4.75 11.01 -5.46
CA ARG A 136 -5.46 11.66 -6.57
C ARG A 136 -4.43 12.25 -7.52
N TYR A 137 -4.51 11.88 -8.78
CA TYR A 137 -3.69 12.43 -9.85
C TYR A 137 -4.55 13.39 -10.68
N ASN A 138 -4.04 14.58 -10.98
CA ASN A 138 -4.81 15.56 -11.76
C ASN A 138 -4.93 15.06 -13.20
N TYR A 139 -6.16 14.98 -13.71
CA TYR A 139 -6.45 14.49 -15.05
C TYR A 139 -5.82 15.34 -16.15
N GLU A 140 -5.75 16.66 -15.96
CA GLU A 140 -5.10 17.57 -16.92
C GLU A 140 -3.59 17.32 -16.97
N ARG A 141 -2.96 17.08 -15.81
CA ARG A 141 -1.54 16.69 -15.76
C ARG A 141 -1.31 15.38 -16.50
N ALA A 142 -2.16 14.38 -16.29
CA ALA A 142 -2.06 13.10 -17.01
C ALA A 142 -2.22 13.25 -18.54
N LYS A 143 -3.01 14.22 -19.01
CA LYS A 143 -3.14 14.52 -20.45
C LYS A 143 -1.89 15.17 -21.04
N CYS A 144 -1.18 15.97 -20.25
CA CYS A 144 0.05 16.64 -20.68
C CYS A 144 1.27 15.70 -20.68
N GLU A 145 1.16 14.49 -20.13
CA GLU A 145 2.22 13.48 -20.11
C GLU A 145 2.30 12.66 -21.41
N ASP A 146 2.27 13.33 -22.57
CA ASP A 146 2.53 12.63 -23.83
C ASP A 146 4.02 12.27 -23.91
N PRO A 147 4.38 10.96 -23.96
CA PRO A 147 5.77 10.54 -24.02
C PRO A 147 6.53 11.09 -25.23
N LYS A 148 5.83 11.46 -26.32
CA LYS A 148 6.45 12.07 -27.49
C LYS A 148 6.83 13.52 -27.22
N ILE A 149 5.91 14.32 -26.70
CA ILE A 149 6.13 15.74 -26.38
C ILE A 149 7.23 15.87 -25.32
N ILE A 150 7.18 15.03 -24.28
CA ILE A 150 8.19 15.02 -23.22
C ILE A 150 9.57 14.70 -23.81
N ARG A 151 9.69 13.65 -24.64
CA ARG A 151 10.97 13.28 -25.26
C ARG A 151 11.52 14.38 -26.16
N GLU A 152 10.70 14.95 -27.03
CA GLU A 152 11.11 16.03 -27.92
C GLU A 152 11.63 17.25 -27.14
N TRP A 153 10.99 17.58 -26.01
CA TRP A 153 11.46 18.65 -25.12
C TRP A 153 12.82 18.33 -24.48
N PHE A 154 12.99 17.14 -23.91
CA PHE A 154 14.27 16.73 -23.29
C PHE A 154 15.40 16.65 -24.32
N ASP A 155 15.12 16.16 -25.54
CA ASP A 155 16.08 16.11 -26.63
C ASP A 155 16.53 17.54 -27.03
N LEU A 156 15.60 18.50 -27.05
CA LEU A 156 15.92 19.91 -27.32
C LEU A 156 16.79 20.50 -26.21
N VAL A 157 16.44 20.27 -24.94
CA VAL A 157 17.22 20.74 -23.78
C VAL A 157 18.64 20.19 -23.84
N GLN A 158 18.79 18.88 -24.09
CA GLN A 158 20.11 18.25 -24.21
C GLN A 158 20.94 18.84 -25.34
N LYS A 159 20.34 19.09 -26.51
CA LYS A 159 21.02 19.75 -27.64
C LYS A 159 21.50 21.14 -27.28
N THR A 160 20.68 21.94 -26.61
CA THR A 160 21.02 23.30 -26.16
C THR A 160 22.19 23.27 -25.17
N ILE A 161 22.15 22.39 -24.16
CA ILE A 161 23.24 22.21 -23.19
C ILE A 161 24.56 21.91 -23.92
N LEU A 162 24.55 20.98 -24.87
CA LEU A 162 25.74 20.61 -25.64
C LEU A 162 26.22 21.72 -26.58
N GLN A 163 25.30 22.45 -27.21
CA GLN A 163 25.63 23.52 -28.15
C GLN A 163 26.32 24.71 -27.45
N PHE A 164 25.84 25.09 -26.28
CA PHE A 164 26.37 26.23 -25.53
C PHE A 164 27.41 25.84 -24.47
N GLY A 165 27.65 24.53 -24.28
CA GLY A 165 28.61 24.03 -23.28
C GLY A 165 28.21 24.40 -21.85
N ILE A 166 26.91 24.35 -21.54
CA ILE A 166 26.38 24.72 -20.23
C ILE A 166 26.78 23.63 -19.22
N ASP A 167 27.47 24.02 -18.16
CA ASP A 167 27.85 23.10 -17.10
C ASP A 167 26.63 22.75 -16.23
N PRO A 168 26.48 21.51 -15.75
CA PRO A 168 25.46 21.17 -14.75
C PRO A 168 25.44 22.08 -13.51
N ASP A 169 26.58 22.65 -13.13
CA ASP A 169 26.68 23.63 -12.04
C ASP A 169 25.96 24.95 -12.34
N ASP A 170 25.74 25.26 -13.62
CA ASP A 170 25.06 26.47 -14.11
C ASP A 170 23.57 26.25 -14.42
N ILE A 171 23.07 25.03 -14.24
CA ILE A 171 21.66 24.69 -14.48
C ILE A 171 20.93 24.70 -13.14
N TYR A 172 20.07 25.69 -12.94
CA TYR A 172 19.29 25.85 -11.71
C TYR A 172 17.81 25.59 -11.94
N ASN A 173 17.21 24.82 -11.04
CA ASN A 173 15.77 24.71 -10.90
C ASN A 173 15.30 25.61 -9.76
N PHE A 174 14.37 26.49 -10.06
CA PHE A 174 13.81 27.47 -9.15
C PHE A 174 12.33 27.16 -8.94
N ASP A 175 11.90 26.96 -7.69
CA ASP A 175 10.50 26.66 -7.36
C ASP A 175 10.02 27.41 -6.12
N GLU A 176 8.72 27.67 -6.07
CA GLU A 176 8.07 28.39 -4.97
C GLU A 176 7.14 27.45 -4.18
N THR A 177 7.29 27.45 -2.87
CA THR A 177 6.39 26.72 -1.97
C THR A 177 5.77 27.65 -0.93
N GLY A 178 4.45 27.50 -0.74
CA GLY A 178 3.70 28.26 0.25
C GLY A 178 3.48 27.46 1.53
N PHE A 179 3.83 28.04 2.67
CA PHE A 179 3.52 27.51 3.99
C PHE A 179 2.42 28.34 4.64
N ALA A 180 1.27 27.72 4.88
CA ALA A 180 0.19 28.37 5.59
C ALA A 180 0.44 28.35 7.11
N MET A 181 0.60 29.53 7.70
CA MET A 181 0.74 29.73 9.12
C MET A 181 -0.56 29.38 9.83
N GLY A 182 -0.47 28.67 10.95
CA GLY A 182 -1.64 28.29 11.76
C GLY A 182 -2.44 27.09 11.23
N LEU A 183 -2.12 26.55 10.05
CA LEU A 183 -2.67 25.29 9.55
C LEU A 183 -1.94 24.12 10.21
N THR A 184 -2.45 23.65 11.34
CA THR A 184 -1.92 22.45 11.99
C THR A 184 -2.11 21.25 11.06
N ALA A 185 -1.01 20.62 10.65
CA ALA A 185 -1.07 19.28 10.06
C ALA A 185 -1.80 18.34 11.02
N THR A 186 -2.31 17.20 10.54
CA THR A 186 -2.98 16.23 11.43
C THR A 186 -2.04 15.80 12.56
N ALA A 187 -2.30 16.29 13.77
CA ALA A 187 -1.50 15.99 14.95
C ALA A 187 -2.01 14.72 15.63
N LYS A 188 -1.09 13.90 16.13
CA LYS A 188 -1.43 12.75 16.96
C LYS A 188 -1.79 13.27 18.36
N VAL A 189 -3.08 13.31 18.65
CA VAL A 189 -3.60 13.74 19.95
C VAL A 189 -3.84 12.54 20.86
N ILE A 190 -3.63 12.72 22.17
CA ILE A 190 -4.07 11.77 23.18
C ILE A 190 -5.51 12.12 23.54
N ALA A 191 -6.43 11.16 23.36
CA ALA A 191 -7.85 11.33 23.65
C ALA A 191 -8.40 10.11 24.40
N ARG A 192 -9.56 10.28 25.05
CA ARG A 192 -10.26 9.19 25.73
C ARG A 192 -10.60 8.06 24.75
N SER A 193 -10.42 6.81 25.18
CA SER A 193 -10.64 5.59 24.37
C SER A 193 -12.07 5.42 23.86
N GLU A 194 -13.05 5.95 24.58
CA GLU A 194 -14.49 5.83 24.29
C GLU A 194 -15.00 6.88 23.29
N TYR A 195 -14.13 7.78 22.83
CA TYR A 195 -14.53 8.85 21.92
C TYR A 195 -14.60 8.34 20.47
N TYR A 196 -15.78 8.46 19.86
CA TYR A 196 -15.97 8.23 18.43
C TYR A 196 -15.64 9.51 17.65
N GLY A 197 -14.60 9.44 16.81
CA GLY A 197 -14.25 10.51 15.86
C GLY A 197 -12.89 11.16 16.11
N ARG A 198 -12.52 12.11 15.23
CA ARG A 198 -11.29 12.89 15.35
C ARG A 198 -11.54 14.10 16.25
N ARG A 199 -10.66 14.36 17.22
CA ARG A 199 -10.75 15.57 18.04
C ARG A 199 -10.41 16.79 17.19
N PRO A 200 -11.25 17.84 17.18
CA PRO A 200 -10.86 19.10 16.60
C PRO A 200 -9.77 19.73 17.48
N VAL A 201 -8.64 20.05 16.88
CA VAL A 201 -7.66 20.96 17.48
C VAL A 201 -8.06 22.36 17.00
N LEU A 202 -8.23 23.29 17.95
CA LEU A 202 -8.56 24.68 17.61
C LEU A 202 -7.41 25.26 16.79
N GLN A 203 -7.74 25.74 15.59
CA GLN A 203 -6.79 26.48 14.76
C GLN A 203 -6.75 27.92 15.25
N PRO A 204 -5.57 28.54 15.40
CA PRO A 204 -5.41 29.89 15.92
C PRO A 204 -5.92 31.01 14.99
N GLY A 205 -6.77 30.70 14.00
CA GLY A 205 -7.44 31.68 13.14
C GLY A 205 -6.55 32.40 12.13
N ASN A 206 -5.23 32.47 12.37
CA ASN A 206 -4.27 32.96 11.39
C ASN A 206 -4.23 32.01 10.18
N ARG A 207 -4.28 32.59 8.98
CA ARG A 207 -4.22 31.90 7.67
C ARG A 207 -3.25 32.61 6.72
N GLU A 208 -2.33 33.39 7.27
CA GLU A 208 -1.28 34.01 6.48
C GLU A 208 -0.38 32.95 5.87
N TRP A 209 0.16 33.26 4.69
CA TRP A 209 1.09 32.40 3.98
C TRP A 209 2.48 33.00 4.12
N VAL A 210 3.47 32.13 4.31
CA VAL A 210 4.88 32.44 4.10
C VAL A 210 5.28 31.74 2.81
N THR A 211 5.78 32.51 1.85
CA THR A 211 6.31 31.96 0.62
C THR A 211 7.78 31.64 0.84
N VAL A 212 8.25 30.48 0.38
CA VAL A 212 9.65 30.10 0.37
C VAL A 212 10.05 29.78 -1.06
N ILE A 213 11.12 30.39 -1.49
CA ILE A 213 11.77 30.15 -2.77
C ILE A 213 12.97 29.24 -2.50
N GLU A 214 12.99 28.10 -3.17
CA GLU A 214 14.10 27.16 -3.10
C GLU A 214 14.72 27.01 -4.49
N CYS A 215 16.05 26.93 -4.53
CA CYS A 215 16.79 26.82 -5.78
C CYS A 215 17.89 25.77 -5.65
N THR A 216 17.92 24.82 -6.58
CA THR A 216 18.92 23.74 -6.61
C THR A 216 19.54 23.62 -7.98
N ASN A 217 20.85 23.40 -8.02
CA ASN A 217 21.54 23.15 -9.29
C ASN A 217 21.47 21.68 -9.70
N ALA A 218 21.78 21.38 -10.97
CA ALA A 218 21.73 20.02 -11.50
C ALA A 218 22.83 19.11 -10.92
N SER A 219 23.88 19.67 -10.32
CA SER A 219 24.93 18.94 -9.60
C SER A 219 24.55 18.57 -8.16
N GLY A 220 23.41 19.05 -7.65
CA GLY A 220 22.88 18.71 -6.32
C GLY A 220 23.21 19.69 -5.20
N TRP A 221 23.77 20.86 -5.52
CA TRP A 221 23.92 21.96 -4.57
C TRP A 221 22.62 22.75 -4.43
N ALA A 222 22.22 23.06 -3.20
CA ALA A 222 21.08 23.93 -2.92
C ALA A 222 21.59 25.32 -2.55
N LEU A 223 21.03 26.35 -3.17
CA LEU A 223 21.24 27.72 -2.72
C LEU A 223 20.45 27.94 -1.42
N PRO A 224 20.90 28.87 -0.55
CA PRO A 224 20.13 29.25 0.62
C PRO A 224 18.72 29.71 0.21
N PRO A 225 17.68 29.27 0.92
CA PRO A 225 16.31 29.63 0.58
C PRO A 225 16.04 31.13 0.83
N CYS A 226 15.09 31.66 0.07
CA CYS A 226 14.54 32.99 0.31
C CYS A 226 13.13 32.86 0.90
N MET A 227 12.92 33.39 2.10
CA MET A 227 11.63 33.38 2.78
C MET A 227 10.96 34.74 2.72
N ILE A 228 9.74 34.78 2.20
CA ILE A 228 8.94 35.98 2.00
C ILE A 228 7.79 35.97 3.00
N PHE A 229 7.82 36.93 3.91
CA PHE A 229 6.75 37.16 4.86
C PHE A 229 5.78 38.21 4.34
N LYS A 230 4.49 38.00 4.58
CA LYS A 230 3.53 39.06 4.38
C LYS A 230 3.73 40.13 5.45
N GLY A 231 4.12 41.33 5.06
CA GLY A 231 4.42 42.39 6.01
C GLY A 231 4.98 43.65 5.37
N LYS A 232 5.33 44.61 6.23
CA LYS A 232 6.01 45.85 5.82
C LYS A 232 7.48 45.84 6.25
N ASP A 233 7.76 45.33 7.44
CA ASP A 233 9.09 45.31 8.03
C ASP A 233 9.36 43.90 8.57
N PHE A 234 10.58 43.40 8.34
CA PHE A 234 11.06 42.16 8.95
C PHE A 234 11.85 42.50 10.21
N ILE A 235 11.42 41.97 11.36
CA ILE A 235 12.07 42.19 12.65
C ILE A 235 12.79 40.91 13.04
N GLU A 236 14.08 40.84 12.73
CA GLU A 236 14.92 39.65 12.95
C GLU A 236 14.96 39.21 14.42
N SER A 237 14.90 40.17 15.36
CA SER A 237 14.92 39.89 16.81
C SER A 237 13.72 39.12 17.35
N TRP A 238 12.71 38.85 16.52
CA TRP A 238 11.57 37.99 16.88
C TRP A 238 11.86 36.50 16.69
N PHE A 239 13.02 36.15 16.13
CA PHE A 239 13.40 34.78 15.81
C PHE A 239 14.70 34.40 16.51
N ASP A 240 14.75 33.18 17.04
CA ASP A 240 15.95 32.63 17.66
C ASP A 240 16.62 31.64 16.69
N GLY A 241 17.91 31.84 16.41
CA GLY A 241 18.74 30.87 15.68
C GLY A 241 18.44 30.77 14.17
N LEU A 242 18.14 31.90 13.52
CA LEU A 242 18.03 31.93 12.06
C LEU A 242 19.39 31.65 11.40
N PRO A 243 19.43 30.87 10.30
CA PRO A 243 20.66 30.69 9.54
C PRO A 243 21.11 32.00 8.89
N GLU A 244 22.40 32.32 8.99
CA GLU A 244 22.98 33.58 8.48
C GLU A 244 22.96 33.68 6.94
N ASP A 245 22.92 32.54 6.25
CA ASP A 245 22.97 32.45 4.80
C ASP A 245 21.59 32.57 4.13
N TRP A 246 20.50 32.50 4.90
CA TRP A 246 19.14 32.56 4.38
C TRP A 246 18.72 34.01 4.09
N ARG A 247 17.95 34.20 3.02
CA ARG A 247 17.41 35.51 2.64
C ARG A 247 16.01 35.67 3.23
N PHE A 248 15.76 36.76 3.93
CA PHE A 248 14.46 37.08 4.52
C PHE A 248 13.94 38.37 3.91
N GLU A 249 12.78 38.30 3.25
CA GLU A 249 12.16 39.41 2.54
C GLU A 249 10.73 39.61 3.04
N VAL A 250 10.20 40.81 2.83
CA VAL A 250 8.81 41.15 3.16
C VAL A 250 8.12 41.71 1.94
N SER A 251 6.89 41.26 1.70
CA SER A 251 6.05 41.82 0.65
C SER A 251 4.63 42.09 1.17
N PRO A 252 3.92 43.12 0.64
CA PRO A 252 2.58 43.47 1.12
C PRO A 252 1.56 42.33 0.98
N ASN A 253 1.75 41.46 -0.01
CA ASN A 253 0.87 40.35 -0.31
C ASN A 253 1.43 38.98 0.14
N GLY A 254 2.70 38.91 0.55
CA GLY A 254 3.39 37.67 0.94
C GLY A 254 3.84 36.81 -0.24
N TRP A 255 3.88 37.35 -1.46
CA TRP A 255 4.29 36.67 -2.67
C TRP A 255 5.59 37.25 -3.24
N THR A 256 6.22 36.48 -4.11
CA THR A 256 7.36 36.89 -4.94
C THR A 256 6.99 38.07 -5.85
N SER A 257 7.89 39.03 -6.01
CA SER A 257 7.82 40.12 -6.97
C SER A 257 9.08 40.12 -7.85
N ASP A 258 9.06 40.86 -8.96
CA ASP A 258 10.24 41.00 -9.83
C ASP A 258 11.47 41.51 -9.06
N GLU A 259 11.27 42.34 -8.03
CA GLU A 259 12.35 42.88 -7.17
C GLU A 259 12.91 41.83 -6.19
N ILE A 260 12.08 40.89 -5.73
CA ILE A 260 12.45 39.87 -4.75
C ILE A 260 12.99 38.60 -5.43
N GLY A 261 12.49 38.28 -6.62
CA GLY A 261 12.85 37.10 -7.39
C GLY A 261 14.12 37.23 -8.25
N LEU A 262 14.70 38.44 -8.34
CA LEU A 262 16.02 38.72 -8.92
C LEU A 262 17.13 38.62 -7.86
#